data_AF-A0A7X5WKW4-F1
#
_entry.id   AF-A0A7X5WKW4-F1
#
_cell.length_a   1.000
_cell.length_b   1.000
_cell.length_c   1.000
_cell.angle_alpha   90.00
_cell.angle_beta   90.00
_cell.angle_gamma   90.00
#
_symmetry.space_group_name_H-M   'P 1'
#
loop_
_entity.id
_entity.type
_entity.pdbx_description
1 polymer ?
#
loop_
_entity_poly.entity_id
_entity_poly.type
_entity_poly.pdbx_seq_one_letter_code
_entity_poly.pdbx_strand_id
1 'polypeptide(L)'
;MIDAAADGFTRAIVAHADLPRAVDLRVADVDGVAVVPDRHRDGSNVLTVPTGVGFEFAYGPGSFARHRAEAARLALPFTEIDDDSLAWDVDTLEDLPG
;
A
#
# COMPACT_ATOMS: atom_id res chain seq x y z
N MET A 1 13.39 -6.14 -14.95
CA MET A 1 11.91 -6.23 -14.92
C MET A 1 11.60 -7.51 -14.18
N ILE A 2 11.00 -7.42 -12.99
CA ILE A 2 10.53 -8.59 -12.25
C ILE A 2 9.09 -8.82 -12.69
N ASP A 3 8.77 -10.02 -13.16
CA ASP A 3 7.39 -10.44 -13.38
C ASP A 3 7.05 -11.43 -12.27
N ALA A 4 6.58 -10.89 -11.15
CA ALA A 4 6.32 -11.66 -9.94
C ALA A 4 5.33 -12.81 -10.19
N ALA A 5 4.38 -12.63 -11.12
CA ALA A 5 3.45 -13.69 -11.49
C ALA A 5 4.15 -14.81 -12.26
N ALA A 6 5.00 -14.46 -13.24
CA ALA A 6 5.78 -15.44 -14.00
C ALA A 6 6.79 -16.20 -13.11
N ASP A 7 7.29 -15.55 -12.05
CA ASP A 7 8.19 -16.14 -11.06
C ASP A 7 7.44 -16.96 -9.96
N GLY A 8 6.10 -17.08 -10.07
CA GLY A 8 5.27 -17.91 -9.18
C GLY A 8 4.84 -17.26 -7.86
N PHE A 9 5.14 -15.98 -7.66
CA PHE A 9 4.60 -15.23 -6.54
C PHE A 9 3.14 -14.88 -6.81
N THR A 10 2.29 -15.03 -5.80
CA THR A 10 0.84 -14.74 -5.88
C THR A 10 0.48 -13.35 -5.38
N ARG A 11 1.44 -12.64 -4.80
CA ARG A 11 1.23 -11.36 -4.12
C ARG A 11 2.45 -10.47 -4.21
N ALA A 12 2.20 -9.16 -4.34
CA ALA A 12 3.20 -8.11 -4.24
C ALA A 12 2.81 -7.15 -3.11
N ILE A 13 3.82 -6.66 -2.39
CA ILE A 13 3.67 -5.61 -1.39
C ILE A 13 4.56 -4.46 -1.83
N VAL A 14 3.99 -3.28 -1.93
CA VAL A 14 4.70 -2.04 -2.18
C VAL A 14 4.65 -1.21 -0.91
N ALA A 15 5.80 -1.02 -0.28
CA ALA A 15 5.93 -0.18 0.91
C ALA A 15 6.84 1.01 0.58
N HIS A 16 6.43 2.20 0.99
CA HIS A 16 7.27 3.38 0.89
C HIS A 16 8.49 3.29 1.82
N ALA A 17 9.62 3.88 1.42
CA ALA A 17 10.92 3.69 2.07
C ALA A 17 11.14 4.62 3.29
N ASP A 18 10.22 5.56 3.51
CA ASP A 18 10.23 6.63 4.52
C ASP A 18 9.29 6.34 5.69
N LEU A 19 9.11 5.05 6.01
CA LEU A 19 8.37 4.56 7.18
C LEU A 19 9.35 4.17 8.31
N PRO A 20 9.99 5.11 9.02
CA PRO A 20 11.03 4.81 10.01
C PRO A 20 10.50 4.09 11.26
N ARG A 21 9.17 4.04 11.42
CA ARG A 21 8.50 3.33 12.52
C ARG A 21 7.99 1.95 12.12
N ALA A 22 8.15 1.53 10.86
CA ALA A 22 7.75 0.21 10.40
C ALA A 22 8.59 -0.87 11.10
N VAL A 23 7.96 -1.64 11.99
CA VAL A 23 8.61 -2.77 12.67
C VAL A 23 8.45 -4.07 11.87
N ASP A 24 7.34 -4.21 11.14
CA ASP A 24 7.07 -5.29 10.20
C ASP A 24 6.03 -4.88 9.12
N LEU A 25 5.81 -5.74 8.12
CA LEU A 25 4.84 -5.53 7.03
C LEU A 25 3.69 -6.56 7.11
N ARG A 26 3.09 -6.75 8.29
CA ARG A 26 1.99 -7.74 8.50
C ARG A 26 0.74 -7.53 7.64
N VAL A 27 0.65 -6.40 6.94
CA VAL A 27 -0.31 -6.09 5.87
C VAL A 27 -0.29 -7.07 4.68
N ALA A 28 0.56 -8.10 4.71
CA ALA A 28 0.68 -9.15 3.70
C ALA A 28 -0.48 -10.17 3.67
N ASP A 29 -1.17 -10.41 4.78
CA ASP A 29 -2.13 -11.52 4.92
C ASP A 29 -3.59 -11.06 4.79
N VAL A 30 -3.95 -10.60 3.60
CA VAL A 30 -5.32 -10.16 3.26
C VAL A 30 -5.84 -10.80 1.98
N ASP A 31 -7.13 -11.10 1.92
CA ASP A 31 -7.79 -11.46 0.68
C ASP A 31 -7.96 -10.22 -0.20
N GLY A 32 -7.49 -10.28 -1.45
CA GLY A 32 -7.57 -9.16 -2.39
C GLY A 32 -6.53 -8.07 -2.13
N VAL A 33 -6.98 -6.81 -2.15
CA VAL A 33 -6.15 -5.62 -2.06
C VAL A 33 -6.23 -5.05 -0.65
N ALA A 34 -5.08 -4.74 -0.04
CA ALA A 34 -5.04 -3.95 1.19
C ALA A 34 -4.21 -2.69 1.04
N VAL A 35 -4.64 -1.63 1.73
CA VAL A 35 -3.94 -0.34 1.75
C VAL A 35 -3.81 0.14 3.19
N VAL A 36 -2.59 0.53 3.55
CA VAL A 36 -2.33 1.43 4.67
C VAL A 36 -2.29 2.85 4.09
N PRO A 37 -3.25 3.72 4.41
CA PRO A 37 -3.24 5.11 3.97
C PRO A 37 -2.16 5.92 4.70
N ASP A 38 -1.83 7.09 4.17
CA ASP A 38 -1.11 8.12 4.93
C ASP A 38 -1.99 8.71 6.05
N ARG A 39 -1.41 9.54 6.91
CA ARG A 39 -2.12 10.23 8.01
C ARG A 39 -3.30 11.10 7.56
N HIS A 40 -3.28 11.58 6.31
CA HIS A 40 -4.33 12.45 5.74
C HIS A 40 -5.40 11.67 4.97
N ARG A 41 -5.23 10.35 4.83
CA ARG A 41 -6.05 9.44 4.01
C ARG A 41 -6.17 9.88 2.56
N ASP A 42 -5.11 10.48 2.03
CA ASP A 42 -5.01 10.90 0.63
C ASP A 42 -4.05 9.98 -0.14
N GLY A 43 -2.89 9.69 0.46
CA GLY A 43 -1.84 8.79 -0.04
C GLY A 43 -2.01 7.32 0.34
N SER A 44 -1.12 6.47 -0.18
CA SER A 44 -1.07 5.03 0.12
C SER A 44 0.36 4.62 0.48
N ASN A 45 0.64 4.47 1.78
CA ASN A 45 1.98 4.20 2.31
C ASN A 45 2.41 2.76 2.10
N VAL A 46 1.46 1.83 2.27
CA VAL A 46 1.66 0.42 1.94
C VAL A 46 0.48 -0.09 1.14
N LEU A 47 0.76 -0.85 0.08
CA LEU A 47 -0.23 -1.48 -0.79
C LEU A 47 0.13 -2.94 -0.99
N THR A 48 -0.80 -3.83 -0.67
CA THR A 48 -0.72 -5.26 -0.91
C THR A 48 -1.69 -5.62 -2.04
N VAL A 49 -1.22 -6.27 -3.10
CA VAL A 49 -2.05 -6.68 -4.25
C VAL A 49 -1.75 -8.12 -4.68
N PRO A 50 -2.75 -8.88 -5.17
CA PRO A 50 -2.51 -10.12 -5.87
C PRO A 50 -1.72 -9.85 -7.16
N THR A 51 -0.80 -10.73 -7.52
CA THR A 51 -0.08 -10.64 -8.80
C THR A 51 -0.92 -11.21 -9.94
N GLY A 52 -0.64 -10.81 -11.19
CA GLY A 52 -1.28 -11.37 -12.38
C GLY A 52 -2.74 -10.96 -12.61
N VAL A 53 -3.32 -10.10 -11.75
CA VAL A 53 -4.72 -9.63 -11.87
C VAL A 53 -4.87 -8.34 -12.70
N GLY A 54 -3.76 -7.79 -13.20
CA GLY A 54 -3.78 -6.55 -14.00
C GLY A 54 -4.12 -5.29 -13.20
N PHE A 55 -3.65 -5.23 -11.94
CA PHE A 55 -3.80 -4.05 -11.08
C PHE A 55 -2.91 -2.90 -11.58
N GLU A 56 -3.52 -1.74 -11.81
CA GLU A 56 -2.82 -0.51 -12.21
C GLU A 56 -2.50 0.36 -10.98
N PHE A 57 -1.20 0.56 -10.73
CA PHE A 57 -0.72 1.40 -9.62
C PHE A 57 -0.79 2.89 -9.96
N ALA A 58 -1.31 3.71 -9.04
CA ALA A 58 -1.55 5.14 -9.27
C ALA A 58 -1.20 6.01 -8.05
N TYR A 59 0.08 6.05 -7.68
CA TYR A 59 0.64 6.82 -6.55
C TYR A 59 0.58 8.35 -6.74
N GLY A 60 0.77 9.10 -5.65
CA GLY A 60 0.67 10.56 -5.57
C GLY A 60 -0.63 11.04 -4.92
N PRO A 61 -0.91 12.36 -4.90
CA PRO A 61 -2.11 12.90 -4.24
C PRO A 61 -3.40 12.21 -4.69
N GLY A 62 -4.24 11.81 -3.74
CA GLY A 62 -5.47 11.03 -3.96
C GLY A 62 -5.26 9.57 -4.35
N SER A 63 -4.06 9.00 -4.17
CA SER A 63 -3.80 7.60 -4.53
C SER A 63 -4.65 6.62 -3.74
N PHE A 64 -5.02 6.93 -2.50
CA PHE A 64 -5.91 6.09 -1.71
C PHE A 64 -7.23 5.82 -2.42
N ALA A 65 -7.90 6.90 -2.86
CA ALA A 65 -9.16 6.80 -3.59
C ALA A 65 -9.00 6.08 -4.95
N ARG A 66 -7.89 6.31 -5.65
CA ARG A 66 -7.59 5.63 -6.92
C ARG A 66 -7.38 4.13 -6.73
N HIS A 67 -6.59 3.71 -5.74
CA HIS A 67 -6.35 2.29 -5.45
C HIS A 67 -7.63 1.57 -5.01
N ARG A 68 -8.49 2.25 -4.24
CA ARG A 68 -9.82 1.72 -3.89
C ARG A 68 -10.71 1.53 -5.11
N ALA A 69 -10.74 2.51 -6.01
CA ALA A 69 -11.50 2.41 -7.26
C ALA A 69 -10.97 1.30 -8.17
N GLU A 70 -9.65 1.11 -8.19
CA GLU A 70 -8.99 0.07 -8.97
C GLU A 70 -9.31 -1.34 -8.45
N ALA A 71 -9.28 -1.54 -7.13
CA ALA A 71 -9.73 -2.80 -6.53
C ALA A 71 -11.20 -3.10 -6.91
N ALA A 72 -12.06 -2.08 -6.89
CA ALA A 72 -13.46 -2.23 -7.32
C ALA A 72 -13.59 -2.56 -8.81
N ARG A 73 -12.77 -1.95 -9.70
CA ARG A 73 -12.74 -2.25 -11.14
C ARG A 73 -12.42 -3.72 -11.40
N LEU A 74 -11.54 -4.31 -10.59
CA LEU A 74 -11.13 -5.71 -10.69
C LEU A 74 -12.02 -6.68 -9.88
N ALA A 75 -13.07 -6.18 -9.24
CA ALA A 75 -13.93 -6.94 -8.33
C ALA A 75 -13.15 -7.67 -7.21
N LEU A 76 -12.06 -7.05 -6.73
CA LEU A 76 -11.27 -7.54 -5.62
C LEU A 76 -11.79 -6.97 -4.30
N PRO A 77 -11.80 -7.77 -3.21
CA PRO A 77 -11.99 -7.23 -1.87
C PRO A 77 -10.95 -6.13 -1.60
N PHE A 78 -11.39 -5.06 -0.93
CA PHE A 78 -10.54 -3.95 -0.52
C PHE A 78 -10.58 -3.83 1.00
N THR A 79 -9.42 -3.94 1.62
CA THR A 79 -9.24 -3.79 3.06
C THR A 79 -8.38 -2.56 3.33
N GLU A 80 -8.96 -1.59 4.04
CA GLU A 80 -8.18 -0.52 4.62
C GLU A 80 -7.62 -0.99 5.96
N ILE A 81 -6.33 -0.78 6.18
CA ILE A 81 -5.63 -1.16 7.40
C ILE A 81 -5.20 0.13 8.09
N ASP A 82 -5.82 0.41 9.24
CA ASP A 82 -5.37 1.46 10.15
C ASP A 82 -4.20 0.90 10.98
N ASP A 83 -2.97 1.31 10.64
CA ASP A 83 -1.74 0.96 11.36
C ASP A 83 -0.90 2.23 11.59
N ASP A 84 -0.89 2.73 12.82
CA ASP A 84 -0.21 3.98 13.19
C ASP A 84 1.31 3.94 12.95
N SER A 85 1.93 2.76 12.88
CA SER A 85 3.37 2.61 12.64
C SER A 85 3.73 2.68 11.16
N LEU A 86 2.80 2.26 10.29
CA LEU A 86 2.92 2.27 8.83
C LEU A 86 2.25 3.49 8.18
N ALA A 87 1.35 4.17 8.90
CA ALA A 87 0.75 5.44 8.50
C ALA A 87 1.66 6.65 8.80
N TRP A 88 2.75 6.45 9.55
CA TRP A 88 3.74 7.49 9.85
C TRP A 88 4.84 7.51 8.79
N ASP A 89 4.59 8.23 7.71
CA ASP A 89 5.66 8.75 6.84
C ASP A 89 6.38 9.93 7.51
N VAL A 90 7.67 10.09 7.22
CA VAL A 90 8.45 11.27 7.62
C VAL A 90 8.67 12.11 6.37
N ASP A 91 7.70 12.99 6.09
CA ASP A 91 7.68 13.83 4.88
C ASP A 91 8.26 15.24 5.10
N THR A 92 8.35 15.71 6.34
CA THR A 92 8.72 17.10 6.65
C THR A 92 9.76 17.22 7.76
N LEU A 93 10.50 18.35 7.80
CA LEU A 93 11.49 18.65 8.86
C LEU A 93 10.89 18.63 10.28
N GLU A 94 9.57 18.75 10.40
CA GLU A 94 8.83 18.69 11.66
C GLU A 94 8.63 17.24 12.16
N ASP A 95 8.88 16.23 11.31
CA ASP A 95 8.71 14.81 11.64
C ASP A 95 9.96 14.18 12.29
N LEU A 96 11.05 14.94 12.45
CA LEU A 96 12.26 14.55 13.20
C LEU A 96 12.16 15.04 14.65
N PRO A 97 12.20 14.14 15.66
CA PRO A 97 12.40 14.60 17.03
C PRO A 97 13.82 15.17 17.16
N GLY A 98 13.92 16.34 17.77
CA GLY A 98 15.20 16.94 18.19
C GLY A 98 15.89 16.15 19.30
#